data_AF-A0A6V7KQ92-F1
#
_entry.id   AF-A0A6V7KQ92-F1
#
_cell.length_a   1.000
_cell.length_b   1.000
_cell.length_c   1.000
_cell.angle_alpha   90.00
_cell.angle_beta   90.00
_cell.angle_gamma   90.00
#
_symmetry.space_group_name_H-M   'P 1'
#
loop_
_entity.id
_entity.type
_entity.pdbx_description
1 polymer ?
#
loop_
_entity_poly.entity_id
_entity_poly.type
_entity_poly.pdbx_seq_one_letter_code
_entity_poly.pdbx_strand_id
1 'polypeptide(L)'
;MLVSPSLATVMILDDDHSGVFGFAERDVELVESVGQFPLRVLRYSGARGRVAVPYRTAEGTAKPNKQYQHIDGTLMFEDNQTE
;
A
#
# COMPACT_ATOMS: atom_id res chain seq x y z
N MET A 1 -47.40 13.13 13.13
CA MET A 1 -46.52 12.29 12.28
C MET A 1 -45.49 13.20 11.62
N LEU A 2 -44.28 13.22 12.20
CA LEU A 2 -42.95 13.38 11.59
C LEU A 2 -41.99 13.51 12.78
N VAL A 3 -41.34 12.41 13.16
CA VAL A 3 -40.26 12.39 14.15
C VAL A 3 -39.06 11.80 13.42
N SER A 4 -38.14 12.68 13.03
CA SER A 4 -36.84 12.40 12.41
C SER A 4 -36.06 13.73 12.34
N PRO A 5 -34.71 13.72 12.42
CA PRO A 5 -33.94 14.87 12.89
C PRO A 5 -34.07 16.10 11.97
N SER A 6 -34.15 17.30 12.57
CA SER A 6 -34.18 18.60 11.88
C SER A 6 -32.80 19.12 11.46
N LEU A 7 -31.75 18.33 11.69
CA LEU A 7 -30.36 18.67 11.45
C LEU A 7 -29.68 17.54 10.69
N ALA A 8 -29.01 17.88 9.60
CA ALA A 8 -28.13 16.99 8.86
C ALA A 8 -26.68 17.47 9.03
N THR A 9 -25.78 16.58 9.45
CA THR A 9 -24.34 16.85 9.48
C THR A 9 -23.73 16.33 8.18
N VAL A 10 -23.15 17.23 7.39
CA VAL A 10 -22.41 16.89 6.18
C VAL A 10 -20.92 16.96 6.50
N MET A 11 -20.20 15.87 6.24
CA MET A 11 -18.74 15.82 6.35
C MET A 11 -18.13 15.88 4.96
N ILE A 12 -17.25 16.85 4.73
CA ILE A 12 -16.44 16.95 3.53
C ILE A 12 -15.10 16.30 3.88
N LEU A 13 -14.76 15.23 3.17
CA LEU A 13 -13.48 14.57 3.29
C LEU A 13 -12.53 15.18 2.26
N ASP A 14 -11.35 15.59 2.72
CA ASP A 14 -10.28 16.10 1.86
C ASP A 14 -9.60 14.94 1.12
N ASP A 15 -9.51 15.01 -0.21
CA ASP A 15 -8.85 14.04 -1.07
C ASP A 15 -7.48 14.52 -1.58
N ASP A 16 -7.04 15.70 -1.14
CA ASP A 16 -5.78 16.33 -1.58
C ASP A 16 -4.52 15.76 -0.92
N HIS A 17 -4.67 14.75 -0.07
CA HIS A 17 -3.54 14.09 0.57
C HIS A 17 -2.73 13.30 -0.47
N SER A 18 -1.39 13.33 -0.33
CA SER A 18 -0.47 12.50 -1.13
C SER A 18 -0.60 10.98 -0.92
N GLY A 19 -1.52 10.53 -0.06
CA GLY A 19 -1.77 9.13 0.22
C GLY A 19 -0.94 8.53 1.35
N VAL A 20 -1.41 7.38 1.82
CA VAL A 20 -0.81 6.52 2.85
C VAL A 20 -0.45 5.20 2.18
N PHE A 21 0.79 4.72 2.37
CA PHE A 21 1.30 3.55 1.67
C PHE A 21 1.39 2.34 2.60
N GLY A 22 0.97 1.17 2.12
CA GLY A 22 1.02 -0.07 2.89
C GLY A 22 0.90 -1.31 2.02
N PHE A 23 1.00 -2.47 2.66
CA PHE A 23 0.73 -3.76 2.02
C PHE A 23 -0.72 -4.17 2.29
N ALA A 24 -1.31 -4.96 1.39
CA ALA A 24 -2.65 -5.52 1.58
C ALA A 24 -2.71 -6.44 2.81
N GLU A 25 -1.64 -7.21 3.02
CA GLU A 25 -1.50 -8.15 4.14
C GLU A 25 -0.16 -7.91 4.83
N ARG A 26 -0.14 -8.07 6.15
CA ARG A 26 1.07 -7.93 6.96
C ARG A 26 1.98 -9.15 6.84
N ASP A 27 1.37 -10.34 6.79
CA ASP A 27 2.05 -11.62 6.79
C ASP A 27 1.49 -12.45 5.62
N VAL A 28 2.38 -13.02 4.80
CA VAL A 28 2.02 -13.84 3.63
C VAL A 28 2.81 -15.14 3.70
N GLU A 29 2.11 -16.27 3.58
CA GLU A 29 2.74 -17.59 3.51
C GLU A 29 2.94 -17.99 2.05
N LEU A 30 4.18 -18.33 1.68
CA LEU A 30 4.57 -18.69 0.33
C LEU A 30 5.32 -20.02 0.33
N VAL A 31 5.11 -20.80 -0.72
CA VAL A 31 5.89 -22.02 -0.98
C VAL A 31 7.05 -21.65 -1.89
N GLU A 32 8.26 -22.15 -1.62
CA GLU A 32 9.47 -21.85 -2.41
C GLU A 32 9.31 -22.17 -3.91
N SER A 33 8.44 -23.14 -4.25
CA SER A 33 8.15 -23.52 -5.64
C SER A 33 7.33 -22.48 -6.43
N VAL A 34 6.85 -21.40 -5.81
CA VAL A 34 6.10 -20.33 -6.50
C VAL A 34 6.96 -19.55 -7.49
N GLY A 35 8.29 -19.55 -7.30
CA GLY A 35 9.25 -18.86 -8.17
C GLY A 35 9.28 -17.35 -7.94
N GLN A 36 8.20 -16.63 -8.30
CA GLN A 36 8.10 -15.18 -8.12
C GLN A 36 6.74 -14.81 -7.52
N PHE A 37 6.77 -13.96 -6.49
CA PHE A 37 5.57 -13.45 -5.84
C PHE A 37 5.45 -11.93 -6.04
N PRO A 38 4.44 -11.43 -6.77
CA PRO A 38 4.21 -10.00 -6.94
C PRO A 38 3.57 -9.41 -5.67
N LEU A 39 4.38 -8.82 -4.80
CA LEU A 39 3.92 -8.09 -3.62
C LEU A 39 3.51 -6.66 -4.00
N ARG A 40 2.22 -6.33 -3.88
CA ARG A 40 1.67 -5.01 -4.22
C ARG A 40 1.81 -4.03 -3.06
N VAL A 41 2.17 -2.79 -3.37
CA VAL A 41 2.09 -1.65 -2.45
C VAL A 41 0.84 -0.87 -2.81
N LEU A 42 0.00 -0.63 -1.82
CA LEU A 42 -1.27 0.07 -1.96
C LEU A 42 -1.14 1.48 -1.39
N ARG A 43 -1.72 2.46 -2.10
CA ARG A 43 -1.81 3.86 -1.70
C ARG A 43 -3.28 4.20 -1.37
N TYR A 44 -3.52 4.60 -0.13
CA TYR A 44 -4.83 4.88 0.45
C TYR A 44 -4.99 6.36 0.81
N SER A 45 -6.22 6.79 1.08
CA SER A 45 -6.50 8.11 1.66
C SER A 45 -5.91 9.28 0.85
N GLY A 46 -5.87 9.15 -0.47
CA GLY A 46 -5.40 10.17 -1.40
C GLY A 46 -4.41 9.64 -2.44
N ALA A 47 -4.42 10.25 -3.62
CA ALA A 47 -3.53 9.88 -4.73
C ALA A 47 -2.88 11.10 -5.38
N ARG A 48 -2.88 12.24 -4.69
CA ARG A 48 -2.46 13.52 -5.25
C ARG A 48 -0.94 13.64 -5.31
N GLY A 49 -0.45 14.01 -6.48
CA GLY A 49 0.96 14.22 -6.76
C GLY A 49 1.78 12.94 -6.88
N ARG A 50 3.02 13.13 -7.33
CA ARG A 50 3.99 12.08 -7.53
C ARG A 50 4.71 11.73 -6.22
N VAL A 51 4.77 10.44 -5.88
CA VAL A 51 5.40 9.97 -4.64
C VAL A 51 6.41 8.86 -4.92
N ALA A 52 7.57 8.97 -4.26
CA ALA A 52 8.64 7.99 -4.30
C ALA A 52 8.62 7.13 -3.03
N VAL A 53 8.45 5.82 -3.17
CA VAL A 53 8.41 4.86 -2.04
C VAL A 53 9.61 3.93 -2.13
N PRO A 54 10.68 4.15 -1.34
CA PRO A 54 11.82 3.25 -1.31
C PRO A 54 11.44 1.93 -0.63
N TYR A 55 11.91 0.82 -1.18
CA TYR A 55 11.69 -0.51 -0.62
C TYR A 55 12.98 -1.31 -0.64
N ARG A 56 13.08 -2.26 0.29
CA ARG A 56 14.15 -3.27 0.32
C ARG A 56 13.67 -4.51 1.02
N THR A 57 14.17 -5.65 0.58
CA THR A 57 14.04 -6.91 1.33
C THR A 57 15.00 -6.90 2.51
N ALA A 58 14.58 -7.48 3.64
CA ALA A 58 15.40 -7.60 4.84
C ALA A 58 15.55 -9.07 5.22
N GLU A 59 16.75 -9.45 5.65
CA GLU A 59 17.04 -10.80 6.08
C GLU A 59 16.35 -11.11 7.42
N GLY A 60 15.72 -12.28 7.49
CA GLY A 60 15.18 -12.84 8.72
C GLY A 60 15.73 -14.24 8.95
N THR A 61 14.83 -15.22 9.06
CA THR A 61 15.20 -16.64 9.04
C THR A 61 15.63 -17.11 7.64
N ALA A 62 14.95 -16.62 6.61
CA ALA A 62 15.34 -16.80 5.21
C ALA A 62 16.58 -15.97 4.88
N LYS A 63 17.54 -16.56 4.16
CA LYS A 63 18.79 -15.92 3.74
C LYS A 63 18.75 -15.48 2.27
N PRO A 64 19.26 -14.27 1.96
CA PRO A 64 19.36 -13.80 0.59
C PRO A 64 20.32 -14.70 -0.22
N ASN A 65 20.05 -14.84 -1.52
CA ASN A 65 20.75 -15.71 -2.48
C ASN A 65 20.71 -17.21 -2.14
N LYS A 66 19.93 -17.62 -1.14
CA LYS A 66 19.71 -19.03 -0.78
C LYS A 66 18.22 -19.38 -0.74
N GLN A 67 17.41 -18.60 -0.03
CA GLN A 67 15.95 -18.77 0.04
C GLN A 67 15.19 -17.77 -0.83
N TYR A 68 15.74 -16.57 -1.02
CA TYR A 68 15.14 -15.54 -1.87
C TYR A 68 16.23 -14.69 -2.50
N GLN A 69 15.90 -13.96 -3.57
CA GLN A 69 16.81 -12.98 -4.15
C GLN A 69 16.61 -11.63 -3.47
N HIS A 70 17.70 -11.00 -3.02
CA HIS A 70 17.63 -9.66 -2.44
C HIS A 70 17.24 -8.65 -3.51
N ILE A 71 16.25 -7.82 -3.21
CA ILE A 71 15.80 -6.72 -4.06
C ILE A 71 15.68 -5.47 -3.19
N ASP A 72 16.10 -4.34 -3.75
CA ASP A 72 15.88 -2.99 -3.26
C ASP A 72 15.60 -2.05 -4.44
N GLY A 73 14.97 -0.92 -4.16
CA GLY A 73 14.60 0.03 -5.20
C GLY A 73 13.67 1.12 -4.71
N THR A 74 13.00 1.77 -5.65
CA THR A 74 12.00 2.80 -5.36
C THR A 74 10.82 2.66 -6.30
N LEU A 75 9.62 2.54 -5.76
CA LEU A 75 8.38 2.59 -6.53
C LEU A 75 7.99 4.06 -6.74
N MET A 76 7.72 4.43 -7.98
CA MET A 76 7.16 5.74 -8.32
C MET A 76 5.66 5.60 -8.50
N PHE A 77 4.90 6.30 -7.67
CA PHE A 77 3.47 6.50 -7.88
C PHE A 77 3.29 7.84 -8.58
N GLU A 78 2.74 7.80 -9.79
CA GLU A 78 2.34 9.01 -10.51
C GLU A 78 1.05 9.60 -9.91
N ASP A 79 0.66 10.77 -10.39
CA ASP A 79 -0.59 11.41 -9.98
C ASP A 79 -1.79 10.50 -10.28
N ASN A 80 -2.69 10.36 -9.30
CA ASN A 80 -3.87 9.48 -9.33
C ASN A 80 -3.57 7.96 -9.40
N GLN A 81 -2.32 7.51 -9.26
CA GLN A 81 -2.01 6.08 -9.15
C GLN A 81 -2.16 5.57 -7.71
N THR A 82 -2.78 4.39 -7.56
CA THR A 82 -3.12 3.78 -6.26
C THR A 82 -2.51 2.40 -5.99
N GLU A 83 -2.03 1.68 -7.00
CA GLU A 83 -1.32 0.39 -6.90
C GLU A 83 -0.33 0.18 -8.05
#